data_AF-A0A355DHH4-F1
#
_entry.id   AF-A0A355DHH4-F1
#
_cell.length_a   1.000
_cell.length_b   1.000
_cell.length_c   1.000
_cell.angle_alpha   90.00
_cell.angle_beta   90.00
_cell.angle_gamma   90.00
#
_symmetry.space_group_name_H-M   'P 1'
#
loop_
_entity.id
_entity.type
_entity.pdbx_description
1 polymer ?
#
loop_
_entity_poly.entity_id
_entity_poly.type
_entity_poly.pdbx_seq_one_letter_code
_entity_poly.pdbx_strand_id
1 'polypeptide(L)'
;MTPRTSAQLEHFLGPGQPFPLATSRGDASGTEAALNRWLVGQAHVRSRNDQAPRASFGDPEPVGRAVILAAGQGTRLEHLGADAPKCLVELDGQCLLERALDALASQGVAEAVIVVGYRSEAVRERIGSCFAGVDIRYVEAPDFETTNNIRSLWDAREYLDEDVLLVEADVAFDPSVIGALLLEPGSSVAVTPYHRGLSGTVVRRDERGHVTSFVLPADQDEYLDASATFKTVNIYLLREELLRDQVVPRLCRAIEAGHVHDYYESILGDCVRDETLTELAAVDVSASRWCEIDDHRDVGVAEFLFLDRDAQFDRVQGLYGSYWRYGFTDHSYLYNMHFPPTSMLEVFQGDLRNIVTNYPVGQSELARLAAMWVGAKPDHLAVANGASELIKILGNQFVQRLTIPTPSFNEYEEVIAPDGLNLFPLEPETFELDVDAFAESALRWGSDTAVVVTPNNPTAVSVPPGELLRLARHLEAGNCRLIVDESFIEFSKAGVAGSVEEMVDSVANLVVIKSMSKVFGIAGLRIGYLLSADREFIKTVRASLPIWNVNGLAEEFLRTVGRYRNEF
;
A
#
# COMPACT_ATOMS: atom_id res chain seq x y z
N MET A 1 4.68 16.23 -11.80
CA MET A 1 4.37 15.24 -12.87
C MET A 1 2.86 15.03 -12.92
N THR A 2 2.20 15.62 -13.92
CA THR A 2 0.77 15.40 -14.22
C THR A 2 0.61 14.04 -14.91
N PRO A 3 -0.46 13.25 -14.64
CA PRO A 3 -0.66 11.94 -15.28
C PRO A 3 -0.84 12.12 -16.79
N ARG A 4 -0.03 11.43 -17.60
CA ARG A 4 -0.26 11.30 -19.06
C ARG A 4 -1.04 10.01 -19.30
N THR A 5 -2.11 10.10 -20.08
CA THR A 5 -2.99 8.97 -20.39
C THR A 5 -2.28 7.88 -21.20
N SER A 6 -2.76 6.64 -21.04
CA SER A 6 -2.31 5.40 -21.66
C SER A 6 -2.10 5.45 -23.19
N ALA A 7 -2.74 6.39 -23.89
CA ALA A 7 -2.65 6.56 -25.34
C ALA A 7 -1.30 7.11 -25.86
N GLN A 8 -0.33 7.47 -25.01
CA GLN A 8 0.94 8.08 -25.44
C GLN A 8 2.17 7.15 -25.37
N LEU A 9 2.04 5.89 -24.93
CA LEU A 9 3.19 5.01 -24.63
C LEU A 9 3.51 3.94 -25.71
N GLU A 10 2.75 3.82 -26.80
CA GLU A 10 2.92 2.72 -27.78
C GLU A 10 4.11 2.85 -28.76
N HIS A 11 5.09 3.75 -28.56
CA HIS A 11 6.16 3.94 -29.56
C HIS A 11 7.59 3.52 -29.17
N PHE A 12 7.82 2.99 -27.97
CA PHE A 12 9.17 2.57 -27.58
C PHE A 12 9.10 1.28 -26.77
N LEU A 13 9.54 0.17 -27.39
CA LEU A 13 10.32 -0.96 -26.82
C LEU A 13 10.00 -2.28 -27.56
N GLY A 14 11.05 -2.89 -28.13
CA GLY A 14 11.02 -4.24 -28.71
C GLY A 14 11.31 -5.35 -27.66
N PRO A 15 10.99 -6.63 -27.95
CA PRO A 15 10.91 -7.65 -26.91
C PRO A 15 12.22 -8.38 -26.64
N GLY A 16 12.46 -8.68 -25.35
CA GLY A 16 13.00 -9.96 -24.90
C GLY A 16 14.42 -10.00 -24.35
N GLN A 17 14.57 -9.83 -23.03
CA GLN A 17 15.42 -10.66 -22.16
C GLN A 17 14.94 -10.54 -20.69
N PRO A 18 14.91 -11.64 -19.89
CA PRO A 18 14.49 -11.58 -18.49
C PRO A 18 15.61 -11.06 -17.58
N PHE A 19 15.27 -10.14 -16.67
CA PHE A 19 16.14 -9.65 -15.59
C PHE A 19 16.07 -10.60 -14.36
N PRO A 20 17.17 -10.75 -13.60
CA PRO A 20 17.20 -11.61 -12.42
C PRO A 20 16.49 -10.95 -11.21
N LEU A 21 15.60 -11.71 -10.56
CA LEU A 21 14.85 -11.31 -9.36
C LEU A 21 15.75 -11.34 -8.10
N ALA A 22 15.80 -10.23 -7.37
CA ALA A 22 16.37 -10.16 -6.03
C ALA A 22 15.29 -10.46 -4.98
N THR A 23 15.52 -11.47 -4.14
CA THR A 23 14.67 -11.82 -2.99
C THR A 23 15.06 -10.99 -1.77
N SER A 24 14.15 -10.19 -1.21
CA SER A 24 14.32 -9.62 0.13
C SER A 24 13.21 -10.13 1.05
N ARG A 25 13.62 -10.82 2.11
CA ARG A 25 12.80 -11.13 3.29
C ARG A 25 12.95 -9.97 4.27
N GLY A 26 11.84 -9.36 4.67
CA GLY A 26 11.82 -8.31 5.68
C GLY A 26 10.42 -8.23 6.29
N ASP A 27 10.34 -8.43 7.60
CA ASP A 27 9.10 -8.50 8.37
C ASP A 27 8.72 -7.08 8.84
N ALA A 28 7.50 -6.64 8.54
CA ALA A 28 6.96 -5.36 9.02
C ALA A 28 5.54 -5.58 9.55
N SER A 29 5.28 -5.22 10.80
CA SER A 29 3.99 -5.43 11.49
C SER A 29 3.03 -4.28 11.29
N GLY A 30 1.78 -4.58 10.90
CA GLY A 30 0.65 -3.65 10.80
C GLY A 30 -0.39 -4.11 9.78
N THR A 31 -1.65 -3.70 9.95
CA THR A 31 -2.81 -3.95 9.06
C THR A 31 -2.61 -3.46 7.62
N GLU A 32 -1.63 -2.61 7.36
CA GLU A 32 -1.23 -2.21 6.01
C GLU A 32 -0.14 -3.10 5.38
N ALA A 33 0.72 -3.70 6.18
CA ALA A 33 1.69 -4.69 5.73
C ALA A 33 1.02 -6.05 5.42
N ALA A 34 -0.18 -6.24 5.96
CA ALA A 34 -1.11 -7.31 5.69
C ALA A 34 -1.63 -7.27 4.24
N LEU A 35 -2.28 -6.17 3.87
CA LEU A 35 -2.71 -5.88 2.51
C LEU A 35 -1.55 -5.97 1.52
N ASN A 36 -0.41 -5.40 1.89
CA ASN A 36 0.74 -5.39 1.00
C ASN A 36 1.32 -6.79 0.80
N ARG A 37 1.47 -7.61 1.84
CA ARG A 37 1.90 -9.02 1.68
C ARG A 37 0.85 -9.88 0.99
N TRP A 38 -0.42 -9.53 1.11
CA TRP A 38 -1.51 -10.25 0.46
C TRP A 38 -1.59 -9.92 -1.04
N LEU A 39 -1.56 -8.65 -1.45
CA LEU A 39 -1.47 -8.21 -2.85
C LEU A 39 -0.10 -8.55 -3.50
N VAL A 40 1.01 -8.37 -2.78
CA VAL A 40 2.36 -8.77 -3.25
C VAL A 40 2.53 -10.29 -3.25
N GLY A 41 1.88 -11.01 -2.33
CA GLY A 41 1.83 -12.47 -2.28
C GLY A 41 1.17 -13.06 -3.51
N GLN A 42 0.06 -12.46 -3.97
CA GLN A 42 -0.60 -12.80 -5.24
C GLN A 42 0.34 -12.62 -6.46
N ALA A 43 1.20 -11.60 -6.45
CA ALA A 43 2.19 -11.38 -7.51
C ALA A 43 3.38 -12.37 -7.47
N HIS A 44 3.81 -12.80 -6.28
CA HIS A 44 4.96 -13.71 -6.13
C HIS A 44 4.62 -15.18 -6.40
N VAL A 45 3.37 -15.62 -6.15
CA VAL A 45 2.90 -16.98 -6.47
C VAL A 45 2.96 -17.25 -7.99
N ARG A 46 2.82 -16.22 -8.83
CA ARG A 46 2.95 -16.37 -10.30
C ARG A 46 4.38 -16.65 -10.79
N SER A 47 5.41 -16.53 -9.95
CA SER A 47 6.82 -16.73 -10.34
C SER A 47 7.45 -18.03 -9.84
N ARG A 48 6.81 -18.75 -8.90
CA ARG A 48 7.24 -20.10 -8.53
C ARG A 48 6.49 -21.11 -9.37
N ASN A 49 7.17 -21.58 -10.39
CA ASN A 49 6.85 -22.80 -11.11
C ASN A 49 7.12 -24.01 -10.18
N ASP A 50 6.46 -24.07 -9.02
CA ASP A 50 6.36 -25.27 -8.22
C ASP A 50 5.18 -26.06 -8.79
N GLN A 51 5.47 -26.83 -9.84
CA GLN A 51 4.63 -27.95 -10.21
C GLN A 51 4.66 -28.93 -9.03
N ALA A 52 3.78 -28.72 -8.04
CA ALA A 52 3.38 -29.76 -7.14
C ALA A 52 2.89 -30.95 -7.98
N PRO A 53 3.22 -32.20 -7.61
CA PRO A 53 2.84 -33.35 -8.40
C PRO A 53 1.32 -33.38 -8.53
N ARG A 54 0.82 -33.22 -9.76
CA ARG A 54 -0.59 -33.46 -10.09
C ARG A 54 -0.86 -34.94 -9.90
N ALA A 55 -1.24 -35.34 -8.69
CA ALA A 55 -1.99 -36.56 -8.50
C ALA A 55 -3.25 -36.45 -9.37
N SER A 56 -3.59 -37.52 -10.08
CA SER A 56 -4.86 -37.59 -10.80
C SER A 56 -5.99 -37.67 -9.77
N PHE A 57 -6.49 -36.51 -9.35
CA PHE A 57 -7.73 -36.44 -8.61
C PHE A 57 -8.87 -36.82 -9.57
N GLY A 58 -9.81 -37.65 -9.11
CA GLY A 58 -11.01 -37.99 -9.87
C GLY A 58 -11.84 -36.75 -10.18
N ASP A 59 -12.83 -36.89 -11.06
CA ASP A 59 -13.78 -35.81 -11.29
C ASP A 59 -14.40 -35.38 -9.94
N PRO A 60 -14.43 -34.08 -9.61
CA PRO A 60 -14.92 -33.59 -8.33
C PRO A 60 -16.38 -34.04 -8.11
N GLU A 61 -16.69 -34.46 -6.89
CA GLU A 61 -18.07 -34.80 -6.55
C GLU A 61 -18.92 -33.52 -6.57
N PRO A 62 -20.04 -33.50 -7.32
CA PRO A 62 -20.85 -32.30 -7.44
C PRO A 62 -21.59 -32.03 -6.13
N VAL A 63 -21.48 -30.80 -5.63
CA VAL A 63 -22.21 -30.32 -4.45
C VAL A 63 -23.38 -29.46 -4.92
N GLY A 64 -24.60 -29.94 -4.69
CA GLY A 64 -25.82 -29.31 -5.21
C GLY A 64 -26.27 -28.08 -4.42
N ARG A 65 -25.91 -27.98 -3.14
CA ARG A 65 -26.42 -26.97 -2.22
C ARG A 65 -25.33 -26.09 -1.60
N ALA A 66 -25.62 -24.80 -1.49
CA ALA A 66 -24.89 -23.87 -0.63
C ALA A 66 -25.79 -23.33 0.50
N VAL A 67 -25.20 -23.11 1.68
CA VAL A 67 -25.81 -22.37 2.79
C VAL A 67 -25.02 -21.09 2.99
N ILE A 68 -25.68 -19.94 2.86
CA ILE A 68 -25.06 -18.62 2.92
C ILE A 68 -25.55 -17.88 4.17
N LEU A 69 -24.64 -17.53 5.07
CA LEU A 69 -24.96 -16.77 6.29
C LEU A 69 -24.93 -15.26 6.00
N ALA A 70 -26.10 -14.64 5.92
CA ALA A 70 -26.29 -13.24 5.49
C ALA A 70 -27.11 -12.40 6.48
N ALA A 71 -27.19 -12.82 7.75
CA ALA A 71 -28.06 -12.18 8.74
C ALA A 71 -27.47 -10.93 9.42
N GLY A 72 -26.16 -10.71 9.30
CA GLY A 72 -25.42 -9.66 10.02
C GLY A 72 -25.74 -8.23 9.57
N GLN A 73 -25.73 -7.29 10.52
CA GLN A 73 -26.04 -5.87 10.29
C GLN A 73 -24.91 -5.10 9.58
N GLY A 74 -23.64 -5.45 9.82
CA GLY A 74 -22.51 -4.71 9.26
C GLY A 74 -22.35 -3.29 9.82
N THR A 75 -22.58 -3.08 11.13
CA THR A 75 -22.64 -1.75 11.78
C THR A 75 -21.44 -0.84 11.54
N ARG A 76 -20.28 -1.38 11.17
CA ARG A 76 -19.06 -0.62 10.82
C ARG A 76 -19.11 0.05 9.44
N LEU A 77 -20.13 -0.23 8.62
CA LEU A 77 -20.32 0.31 7.26
C LEU A 77 -21.43 1.37 7.17
N GLU A 78 -22.18 1.63 8.25
CA GLU A 78 -23.35 2.53 8.28
C GLU A 78 -23.05 3.97 7.81
N HIS A 79 -21.84 4.48 8.07
CA HIS A 79 -21.45 5.86 7.72
C HIS A 79 -21.27 6.11 6.21
N LEU A 80 -21.28 5.07 5.38
CA LEU A 80 -21.18 5.19 3.91
C LEU A 80 -22.53 5.45 3.23
N GLY A 81 -23.60 5.66 4.01
CA GLY A 81 -24.96 5.82 3.46
C GLY A 81 -25.57 4.53 2.96
N ALA A 82 -24.88 3.40 3.15
CA ALA A 82 -25.44 2.07 2.99
C ALA A 82 -26.28 1.75 4.23
N ASP A 83 -27.55 2.14 4.17
CA ASP A 83 -28.59 1.56 5.02
C ASP A 83 -28.80 0.06 4.64
N ALA A 84 -28.04 -0.48 3.68
CA ALA A 84 -28.16 -1.83 3.14
C ALA A 84 -27.39 -2.87 4.00
N PRO A 85 -27.87 -4.13 4.05
CA PRO A 85 -27.14 -5.24 4.65
C PRO A 85 -25.73 -5.41 4.10
N LYS A 86 -24.79 -5.89 4.93
CA LYS A 86 -23.38 -6.13 4.56
C LYS A 86 -23.23 -6.95 3.28
N CYS A 87 -24.08 -7.97 3.10
CA CYS A 87 -24.10 -8.83 1.93
C CYS A 87 -24.54 -8.11 0.62
N LEU A 88 -25.11 -6.91 0.72
CA LEU A 88 -25.51 -6.08 -0.42
C LEU A 88 -24.54 -4.92 -0.71
N VAL A 89 -23.38 -4.86 -0.03
CA VAL A 89 -22.31 -3.92 -0.36
C VAL A 89 -21.85 -4.13 -1.80
N GLU A 90 -21.77 -3.05 -2.58
CA GLU A 90 -21.40 -3.10 -4.00
C GLU A 90 -19.89 -3.00 -4.20
N LEU A 91 -19.37 -3.83 -5.10
CA LEU A 91 -18.01 -3.75 -5.64
C LEU A 91 -18.13 -3.71 -7.17
N ASP A 92 -17.87 -2.53 -7.75
CA ASP A 92 -17.98 -2.27 -9.20
C ASP A 92 -19.38 -2.58 -9.76
N GLY A 93 -20.43 -2.13 -9.05
CA GLY A 93 -21.83 -2.26 -9.46
C GLY A 93 -22.48 -3.62 -9.22
N GLN A 94 -21.76 -4.58 -8.65
CA GLN A 94 -22.27 -5.89 -8.25
C GLN A 94 -22.10 -6.11 -6.75
N CYS A 95 -23.13 -6.59 -6.06
CA CYS A 95 -23.06 -6.78 -4.61
C CYS A 95 -22.35 -8.08 -4.19
N LEU A 96 -21.89 -8.16 -2.93
CA LEU A 96 -21.17 -9.34 -2.41
C LEU A 96 -21.96 -10.64 -2.58
N LEU A 97 -23.26 -10.62 -2.28
CA LEU A 97 -24.11 -11.79 -2.39
C LEU A 97 -24.32 -12.24 -3.84
N GLU A 98 -24.48 -11.29 -4.78
CA GLU A 98 -24.54 -11.59 -6.22
C GLU A 98 -23.24 -12.25 -6.70
N ARG A 99 -22.09 -11.72 -6.27
CA ARG A 99 -20.77 -12.29 -6.58
C ARG A 99 -20.60 -13.71 -6.05
N ALA A 100 -21.03 -13.95 -4.81
CA ALA A 100 -20.99 -15.29 -4.21
C ALA A 100 -21.88 -16.27 -4.98
N LEU A 101 -23.10 -15.86 -5.35
CA LEU A 101 -24.02 -16.69 -6.13
C LEU A 101 -23.51 -16.98 -7.54
N ASP A 102 -22.93 -16.01 -8.25
CA ASP A 102 -22.28 -16.24 -9.55
C ASP A 102 -21.12 -17.24 -9.43
N ALA A 103 -20.30 -17.10 -8.39
CA ALA A 103 -19.20 -18.02 -8.15
C ALA A 103 -19.69 -19.44 -7.88
N LEU A 104 -20.70 -19.61 -7.04
CA LEU A 104 -21.34 -20.90 -6.75
C LEU A 104 -22.00 -21.51 -8.00
N ALA A 105 -22.75 -20.72 -8.77
CA ALA A 105 -23.40 -21.14 -10.00
C ALA A 105 -22.39 -21.67 -11.03
N SER A 106 -21.24 -20.99 -11.17
CA SER A 106 -20.17 -21.40 -12.08
C SER A 106 -19.52 -22.74 -11.72
N GLN A 107 -19.68 -23.19 -10.47
CA GLN A 107 -19.19 -24.49 -9.97
C GLN A 107 -20.30 -25.55 -9.91
N GLY A 108 -21.49 -25.27 -10.43
CA GLY A 108 -22.58 -26.25 -10.56
C GLY A 108 -23.52 -26.36 -9.36
N VAL A 109 -23.46 -25.42 -8.41
CA VAL A 109 -24.45 -25.33 -7.33
C VAL A 109 -25.83 -25.04 -7.93
N ALA A 110 -26.83 -25.84 -7.55
CA ALA A 110 -28.20 -25.73 -8.07
C ALA A 110 -29.13 -25.01 -7.11
N GLU A 111 -28.86 -25.05 -5.79
CA GLU A 111 -29.70 -24.46 -4.75
C GLU A 111 -28.85 -23.66 -3.74
N ALA A 112 -29.30 -22.46 -3.37
CA ALA A 112 -28.70 -21.67 -2.30
C ALA A 112 -29.73 -21.35 -1.22
N VAL A 113 -29.41 -21.72 0.01
CA VAL A 113 -30.19 -21.42 1.22
C VAL A 113 -29.55 -20.21 1.91
N ILE A 114 -30.19 -19.06 1.81
CA ILE A 114 -29.70 -17.79 2.33
C ILE A 114 -30.35 -17.52 3.68
N VAL A 115 -29.55 -17.46 4.74
CA VAL A 115 -29.99 -17.08 6.08
C VAL A 115 -30.00 -15.56 6.18
N VAL A 116 -31.19 -14.97 6.26
CA VAL A 116 -31.40 -13.52 6.25
C VAL A 116 -31.92 -13.03 7.60
N GLY A 117 -31.48 -11.84 8.00
CA GLY A 117 -31.85 -11.21 9.26
C GLY A 117 -32.08 -9.72 9.02
N TYR A 118 -31.04 -8.90 9.25
CA TYR A 118 -31.12 -7.46 9.01
C TYR A 118 -31.61 -7.12 7.59
N ARG A 119 -32.72 -6.36 7.51
CA ARG A 119 -33.39 -5.93 6.27
C ARG A 119 -33.56 -7.04 5.23
N SER A 120 -34.06 -8.20 5.67
CA SER A 120 -34.26 -9.37 4.80
C SER A 120 -35.11 -9.06 3.55
N GLU A 121 -36.03 -8.09 3.61
CA GLU A 121 -36.82 -7.65 2.46
C GLU A 121 -35.96 -7.09 1.33
N ALA A 122 -34.92 -6.31 1.64
CA ALA A 122 -34.02 -5.74 0.64
C ALA A 122 -33.19 -6.85 -0.05
N VAL A 123 -32.76 -7.86 0.70
CA VAL A 123 -32.05 -9.03 0.16
C VAL A 123 -32.97 -9.82 -0.78
N ARG A 124 -34.22 -10.05 -0.35
CA ARG A 124 -35.24 -10.76 -1.15
C ARG A 124 -35.60 -10.01 -2.42
N GLU A 125 -35.74 -8.69 -2.36
CA GLU A 125 -36.03 -7.84 -3.51
C GLU A 125 -34.89 -7.85 -4.53
N ARG A 126 -33.64 -7.78 -4.06
CA ARG A 126 -32.47 -7.74 -4.94
C ARG A 126 -32.16 -9.08 -5.60
N ILE A 127 -32.23 -10.17 -4.85
CA ILE A 127 -31.80 -11.51 -5.32
C ILE A 127 -32.95 -12.30 -5.97
N GLY A 128 -34.17 -12.19 -5.45
CA GLY A 128 -35.33 -12.95 -5.95
C GLY A 128 -35.30 -14.44 -5.63
N SER A 129 -36.18 -15.22 -6.26
CA SER A 129 -36.29 -16.67 -6.01
C SER A 129 -35.35 -17.54 -6.85
N CYS A 130 -34.64 -16.95 -7.81
CA CYS A 130 -33.65 -17.62 -8.66
C CYS A 130 -32.63 -16.58 -9.13
N PHE A 131 -31.34 -16.90 -9.06
CA PHE A 131 -30.25 -16.02 -9.49
C PHE A 131 -29.18 -16.83 -10.21
N ALA A 132 -28.74 -16.39 -11.40
CA ALA A 132 -27.73 -17.09 -12.20
C ALA A 132 -28.01 -18.59 -12.46
N GLY A 133 -29.28 -19.02 -12.41
CA GLY A 133 -29.67 -20.42 -12.55
C GLY A 133 -29.67 -21.24 -11.25
N VAL A 134 -29.35 -20.61 -10.11
CA VAL A 134 -29.43 -21.19 -8.76
C VAL A 134 -30.81 -20.88 -8.18
N ASP A 135 -31.50 -21.91 -7.69
CA ASP A 135 -32.76 -21.77 -6.95
C ASP A 135 -32.49 -21.21 -5.54
N ILE A 136 -33.21 -20.16 -5.16
CA ILE A 136 -32.96 -19.45 -3.90
C ILE A 136 -34.04 -19.78 -2.87
N ARG A 137 -33.61 -20.24 -1.69
CA ARG A 137 -34.43 -20.37 -0.50
C ARG A 137 -33.95 -19.43 0.59
N TYR A 138 -34.89 -18.93 1.38
CA TYR A 138 -34.59 -18.02 2.47
C TYR A 138 -34.98 -18.63 3.81
N VAL A 139 -34.06 -18.53 4.77
CA VAL A 139 -34.29 -18.87 6.16
C VAL A 139 -34.20 -17.58 6.97
N GLU A 140 -35.24 -17.29 7.76
CA GLU A 140 -35.23 -16.11 8.64
C GLU A 140 -34.43 -16.41 9.91
N ALA A 141 -33.52 -15.52 10.28
CA ALA A 141 -32.80 -15.50 11.54
C ALA A 141 -33.38 -14.39 12.43
N PRO A 142 -34.47 -14.63 13.18
CA PRO A 142 -35.23 -13.58 13.87
C PRO A 142 -34.44 -12.90 15.00
N ASP A 143 -33.48 -13.60 15.59
CA ASP A 143 -32.70 -13.15 16.75
C ASP A 143 -31.33 -12.56 16.36
N PHE A 144 -31.14 -12.17 15.09
CA PHE A 144 -29.86 -11.73 14.53
C PHE A 144 -29.22 -10.54 15.29
N GLU A 145 -30.02 -9.67 15.92
CA GLU A 145 -29.52 -8.51 16.67
C GLU A 145 -28.82 -8.88 17.98
N THR A 146 -29.14 -10.06 18.52
CA THR A 146 -28.70 -10.47 19.86
C THR A 146 -27.87 -11.75 19.86
N THR A 147 -27.68 -12.38 18.71
CA THR A 147 -27.00 -13.66 18.56
C THR A 147 -25.86 -13.57 17.55
N ASN A 148 -25.03 -14.60 17.48
CA ASN A 148 -23.88 -14.67 16.58
C ASN A 148 -24.09 -15.75 15.49
N ASN A 149 -23.12 -15.95 14.60
CA ASN A 149 -23.22 -16.79 13.40
C ASN A 149 -23.61 -18.26 13.71
N ILE A 150 -23.34 -18.77 14.92
CA ILE A 150 -23.79 -20.10 15.38
C ILE A 150 -25.32 -20.23 15.33
N ARG A 151 -26.03 -19.17 15.72
CA ARG A 151 -27.49 -19.19 15.73
C ARG A 151 -28.04 -19.14 14.30
N SER A 152 -27.44 -18.33 13.44
CA SER A 152 -27.81 -18.27 12.02
C SER A 152 -27.63 -19.63 11.33
N LEU A 153 -26.53 -20.34 11.61
CA LEU A 153 -26.34 -21.70 11.09
C LEU A 153 -27.39 -22.67 11.66
N TRP A 154 -27.75 -22.54 12.94
CA TRP A 154 -28.78 -23.38 13.55
C TRP A 154 -30.17 -23.14 12.96
N ASP A 155 -30.50 -21.89 12.60
CA ASP A 155 -31.77 -21.58 11.94
C ASP A 155 -31.88 -22.31 10.59
N ALA A 156 -30.75 -22.53 9.89
CA ALA A 156 -30.68 -23.28 8.64
C ALA A 156 -30.51 -24.81 8.79
N ARG A 157 -30.51 -25.36 10.02
CA ARG A 157 -30.17 -26.77 10.29
C ARG A 157 -30.95 -27.81 9.50
N GLU A 158 -32.18 -27.50 9.08
CA GLU A 158 -33.02 -28.41 8.28
C GLU A 158 -32.50 -28.60 6.85
N TYR A 159 -31.58 -27.74 6.40
CA TYR A 159 -30.93 -27.79 5.09
C TYR A 159 -29.49 -28.33 5.14
N LEU A 160 -29.04 -28.79 6.33
CA LEU A 160 -27.74 -29.41 6.56
C LEU A 160 -27.84 -30.94 6.50
N ASP A 161 -28.62 -31.46 5.56
CA ASP A 161 -28.98 -32.88 5.39
C ASP A 161 -28.35 -33.55 4.14
N GLU A 162 -27.50 -32.84 3.41
CA GLU A 162 -26.66 -33.33 2.31
C GLU A 162 -25.30 -32.61 2.33
N ASP A 163 -24.42 -32.86 1.35
CA ASP A 163 -23.18 -32.10 1.20
C ASP A 163 -23.48 -30.61 0.95
N VAL A 164 -22.84 -29.72 1.69
CA VAL A 164 -23.06 -28.27 1.57
C VAL A 164 -21.77 -27.47 1.44
N LEU A 165 -21.83 -26.42 0.63
CA LEU A 165 -20.89 -25.31 0.71
C LEU A 165 -21.42 -24.28 1.71
N LEU A 166 -20.73 -24.10 2.85
CA LEU A 166 -21.05 -23.08 3.83
C LEU A 166 -20.23 -21.81 3.54
N VAL A 167 -20.90 -20.68 3.36
CA VAL A 167 -20.30 -19.40 2.96
C VAL A 167 -20.79 -18.27 3.85
N GLU A 168 -19.89 -17.40 4.29
CA GLU A 168 -20.27 -16.12 4.89
C GLU A 168 -20.48 -15.04 3.82
N ALA A 169 -21.56 -14.27 3.94
CA ALA A 169 -22.00 -13.36 2.87
C ALA A 169 -21.22 -12.04 2.80
N ASP A 170 -20.21 -11.86 3.64
CA ASP A 170 -19.32 -10.70 3.70
C ASP A 170 -17.94 -10.97 3.09
N VAL A 171 -17.79 -12.09 2.38
CA VAL A 171 -16.58 -12.45 1.66
C VAL A 171 -16.79 -12.24 0.16
N ALA A 172 -15.98 -11.39 -0.45
CA ALA A 172 -15.82 -11.34 -1.91
C ALA A 172 -14.79 -12.39 -2.32
N PHE A 173 -15.04 -13.23 -3.33
CA PHE A 173 -14.08 -14.25 -3.78
C PHE A 173 -14.24 -14.63 -5.26
N ASP A 174 -13.15 -15.13 -5.85
CA ASP A 174 -13.17 -15.75 -7.18
C ASP A 174 -13.74 -17.18 -7.13
N PRO A 175 -14.38 -17.67 -8.21
CA PRO A 175 -14.89 -19.05 -8.28
C PRO A 175 -13.85 -20.15 -8.02
N SER A 176 -12.56 -19.85 -8.27
CA SER A 176 -11.46 -20.78 -8.02
C SER A 176 -11.30 -21.17 -6.55
N VAL A 177 -11.81 -20.38 -5.61
CA VAL A 177 -11.84 -20.74 -4.18
C VAL A 177 -12.74 -21.94 -3.96
N ILE A 178 -13.97 -21.91 -4.50
CA ILE A 178 -14.92 -23.03 -4.42
C ILE A 178 -14.38 -24.23 -5.20
N GLY A 179 -13.87 -24.02 -6.41
CA GLY A 179 -13.28 -25.08 -7.22
C GLY A 179 -12.14 -25.82 -6.51
N ALA A 180 -11.30 -25.11 -5.73
CA ALA A 180 -10.25 -25.73 -4.94
C ALA A 180 -10.78 -26.62 -3.81
N LEU A 181 -11.87 -26.21 -3.14
CA LEU A 181 -12.49 -27.02 -2.09
C LEU A 181 -13.15 -28.29 -2.63
N LEU A 182 -13.79 -28.22 -3.80
CA LEU A 182 -14.48 -29.34 -4.44
C LEU A 182 -13.54 -30.45 -4.93
N LEU A 183 -12.24 -30.17 -5.07
CA LEU A 183 -11.23 -31.18 -5.39
C LEU A 183 -10.92 -32.11 -4.21
N GLU A 184 -11.28 -31.70 -2.98
CA GLU A 184 -11.04 -32.49 -1.78
C GLU A 184 -12.11 -33.58 -1.63
N PRO A 185 -11.72 -34.84 -1.37
CA PRO A 185 -12.67 -35.95 -1.23
C PRO A 185 -13.50 -35.86 0.05
N GLY A 186 -13.01 -35.15 1.07
CA GLY A 186 -13.67 -34.99 2.37
C GLY A 186 -14.23 -33.59 2.58
N SER A 187 -14.47 -33.24 3.85
CA SER A 187 -14.76 -31.86 4.22
C SER A 187 -13.48 -31.01 4.14
N SER A 188 -13.61 -29.75 3.76
CA SER A 188 -12.48 -28.84 3.61
C SER A 188 -12.83 -27.41 4.01
N VAL A 189 -11.82 -26.62 4.32
CA VAL A 189 -11.93 -25.18 4.64
C VAL A 189 -10.90 -24.40 3.82
N ALA A 190 -11.33 -23.30 3.22
CA ALA A 190 -10.44 -22.39 2.52
C ALA A 190 -9.64 -21.57 3.53
N VAL A 191 -8.32 -21.52 3.36
CA VAL A 191 -7.41 -20.82 4.26
C VAL A 191 -6.35 -20.00 3.52
N THR A 192 -5.77 -19.01 4.20
CA THR A 192 -4.60 -18.25 3.75
C THR A 192 -3.53 -18.23 4.85
N PRO A 193 -2.24 -18.08 4.54
CA PRO A 193 -1.22 -17.82 5.57
C PRO A 193 -1.60 -16.62 6.46
N TYR A 194 -1.58 -16.83 7.78
CA TYR A 194 -1.95 -15.80 8.75
C TYR A 194 -0.87 -14.72 8.84
N HIS A 195 -1.32 -13.50 9.09
CA HIS A 195 -0.47 -12.38 9.48
C HIS A 195 -1.26 -11.48 10.43
N ARG A 196 -0.56 -10.79 11.35
CA ARG A 196 -1.15 -10.05 12.49
C ARG A 196 -2.14 -8.92 12.13
N GLY A 197 -2.39 -8.66 10.85
CA GLY A 197 -3.40 -7.72 10.40
C GLY A 197 -4.75 -8.34 10.03
N LEU A 198 -4.87 -9.67 10.00
CA LEU A 198 -6.14 -10.37 9.75
C LEU A 198 -6.86 -10.63 11.08
N SER A 199 -8.19 -10.43 11.08
CA SER A 199 -9.09 -10.76 12.19
C SER A 199 -9.85 -12.07 11.93
N GLY A 200 -10.56 -12.57 12.93
CA GLY A 200 -11.42 -13.75 12.81
C GLY A 200 -10.71 -15.06 13.15
N THR A 201 -11.38 -16.17 12.91
CA THR A 201 -10.91 -17.51 13.28
C THR A 201 -9.66 -17.91 12.49
N VAL A 202 -8.71 -18.56 13.16
CA VAL A 202 -7.53 -19.14 12.50
C VAL A 202 -7.41 -20.62 12.81
N VAL A 203 -6.69 -21.35 11.97
CA VAL A 203 -6.45 -22.78 12.11
C VAL A 203 -4.97 -23.10 12.08
N ARG A 204 -4.61 -24.22 12.69
CA ARG A 204 -3.33 -24.91 12.48
C ARG A 204 -3.58 -26.17 11.68
N ARG A 205 -2.56 -26.62 10.93
CA ARG A 205 -2.63 -27.86 10.15
C ARG A 205 -1.43 -28.76 10.38
N ASP A 206 -1.61 -30.05 10.16
CA ASP A 206 -0.52 -31.04 10.19
C ASP A 206 0.28 -31.06 8.86
N GLU A 207 1.25 -31.98 8.76
CA GLU A 207 2.07 -32.16 7.55
C GLU A 207 1.28 -32.69 6.34
N ARG A 208 0.09 -33.26 6.56
CA ARG A 208 -0.81 -33.75 5.51
C ARG A 208 -1.76 -32.66 5.02
N GLY A 209 -1.80 -31.52 5.70
CA GLY A 209 -2.66 -30.40 5.37
C GLY A 209 -4.02 -30.42 6.06
N HIS A 210 -4.24 -31.29 7.06
CA HIS A 210 -5.49 -31.36 7.81
C HIS A 210 -5.48 -30.45 9.03
N VAL A 211 -6.63 -29.84 9.35
CA VAL A 211 -6.80 -28.96 10.50
C VAL A 211 -6.61 -29.74 11.80
N THR A 212 -5.71 -29.24 12.66
CA THR A 212 -5.42 -29.81 13.98
C THR A 212 -6.00 -29.00 15.14
N SER A 213 -6.31 -27.72 14.91
CA SER A 213 -6.95 -26.87 15.90
C SER A 213 -7.58 -25.64 15.27
N PHE A 214 -8.73 -25.22 15.79
CA PHE A 214 -9.28 -23.88 15.59
C PHE A 214 -8.85 -22.98 16.76
N VAL A 215 -8.49 -21.74 16.47
CA VAL A 215 -8.18 -20.71 17.46
C VAL A 215 -9.08 -19.50 17.20
N LEU A 216 -10.11 -19.35 18.04
CA LEU A 216 -11.10 -18.30 17.92
C LEU A 216 -10.50 -16.93 18.28
N PRO A 217 -11.09 -15.81 17.83
CA PRO A 217 -10.57 -14.46 18.10
C PRO A 217 -10.28 -14.17 19.57
N ALA A 218 -11.12 -14.69 20.49
CA ALA A 218 -10.96 -14.50 21.92
C ALA A 218 -9.74 -15.24 22.52
N ASP A 219 -9.24 -16.26 21.83
CA ASP A 219 -8.15 -17.12 22.28
C ASP A 219 -6.82 -16.79 21.57
N GLN A 220 -6.79 -15.75 20.73
CA GLN A 220 -5.59 -15.30 20.02
C GLN A 220 -4.81 -14.29 20.87
N ASP A 221 -3.59 -14.64 21.26
CA ASP A 221 -2.69 -13.76 22.01
C ASP A 221 -1.55 -13.19 21.14
N GLU A 222 -0.75 -12.30 21.74
CA GLU A 222 0.38 -11.68 21.06
C GLU A 222 1.54 -12.64 20.73
N TYR A 223 1.51 -13.87 21.24
CA TYR A 223 2.52 -14.92 21.04
C TYR A 223 2.10 -15.98 20.02
N LEU A 224 0.93 -15.81 19.38
CA LEU A 224 0.48 -16.70 18.32
C LEU A 224 1.53 -16.80 17.20
N ASP A 225 2.02 -18.02 16.98
CA ASP A 225 3.00 -18.31 15.94
C ASP A 225 2.36 -18.18 14.56
N ALA A 226 2.64 -17.07 13.87
CA ALA A 226 2.11 -16.80 12.55
C ALA A 226 2.63 -17.76 11.47
N SER A 227 3.79 -18.41 11.67
CA SER A 227 4.42 -19.24 10.64
C SER A 227 3.70 -20.57 10.40
N ALA A 228 3.00 -21.08 11.41
CA ALA A 228 2.25 -22.34 11.37
C ALA A 228 0.72 -22.14 11.42
N THR A 229 0.26 -20.89 11.30
CA THR A 229 -1.15 -20.51 11.46
C THR A 229 -1.72 -19.99 10.15
N PHE A 230 -2.98 -20.34 9.88
CA PHE A 230 -3.69 -19.95 8.67
C PHE A 230 -5.03 -19.30 9.04
N LYS A 231 -5.35 -18.16 8.43
CA LYS A 231 -6.67 -17.52 8.58
C LYS A 231 -7.69 -18.25 7.71
N THR A 232 -8.85 -18.55 8.27
CA THR A 232 -9.99 -19.07 7.50
C THR A 232 -10.54 -17.98 6.57
N VAL A 233 -10.92 -18.38 5.36
CA VAL A 233 -11.64 -17.52 4.39
C VAL A 233 -13.15 -17.57 4.65
N ASN A 234 -13.58 -18.32 5.66
CA ASN A 234 -14.99 -18.54 6.04
C ASN A 234 -15.83 -19.15 4.91
N ILE A 235 -15.20 -20.03 4.13
CA ILE A 235 -15.81 -20.85 3.08
C ILE A 235 -15.41 -22.30 3.34
N TYR A 236 -16.40 -23.16 3.50
CA TYR A 236 -16.23 -24.57 3.86
C TYR A 236 -16.99 -25.46 2.90
N LEU A 237 -16.40 -26.61 2.58
CA LEU A 237 -17.13 -27.77 2.09
C LEU A 237 -17.36 -28.71 3.26
N LEU A 238 -18.61 -28.96 3.62
CA LEU A 238 -18.98 -29.87 4.71
C LEU A 238 -19.79 -31.02 4.14
N ARG A 239 -19.28 -32.25 4.33
CA ARG A 239 -19.94 -33.46 3.86
C ARG A 239 -21.10 -33.87 4.76
N GLU A 240 -22.12 -34.50 4.18
CA GLU A 240 -23.37 -34.92 4.83
C GLU A 240 -23.09 -35.69 6.13
N GLU A 241 -22.17 -36.65 6.10
CA GLU A 241 -21.83 -37.48 7.26
C GLU A 241 -21.37 -36.64 8.45
N LEU A 242 -20.48 -35.67 8.22
CA LEU A 242 -20.02 -34.76 9.26
C LEU A 242 -21.16 -33.89 9.80
N LEU A 243 -22.01 -33.38 8.90
CA LEU A 243 -23.13 -32.53 9.27
C LEU A 243 -24.13 -33.26 10.15
N ARG A 244 -24.61 -34.42 9.68
CA ARG A 244 -25.63 -35.25 10.32
C ARG A 244 -25.14 -35.81 11.65
N ASP A 245 -23.92 -36.34 11.68
CA ASP A 245 -23.46 -37.15 12.81
C ASP A 245 -22.76 -36.31 13.89
N GLN A 246 -22.19 -35.15 13.53
CA GLN A 246 -21.43 -34.31 14.46
C GLN A 246 -21.95 -32.88 14.57
N VAL A 247 -22.03 -32.14 13.46
CA VAL A 247 -22.27 -30.69 13.49
C VAL A 247 -23.68 -30.36 13.97
N VAL A 248 -24.73 -30.89 13.33
CA VAL A 248 -26.13 -30.58 13.68
C VAL A 248 -26.46 -30.98 15.12
N PRO A 249 -26.10 -32.19 15.62
CA PRO A 249 -26.35 -32.54 17.03
C PRO A 249 -25.61 -31.67 18.04
N ARG A 250 -24.37 -31.26 17.75
CA ARG A 250 -23.61 -30.33 18.62
C ARG A 250 -24.19 -28.93 18.59
N LEU A 251 -24.59 -28.46 17.40
CA LEU A 251 -25.23 -27.17 17.19
C LEU A 251 -26.54 -27.07 17.98
N CYS A 252 -27.41 -28.07 17.89
CA CYS A 252 -28.64 -28.12 18.68
C CYS A 252 -28.37 -28.07 20.19
N ARG A 253 -27.42 -28.87 20.69
CA ARG A 253 -27.05 -28.86 22.11
C ARG A 253 -26.50 -27.50 22.57
N ALA A 254 -25.68 -26.84 21.74
CA ALA A 254 -25.12 -25.53 22.05
C ALA A 254 -26.23 -24.48 22.19
N ILE A 255 -27.18 -24.43 21.25
CA ILE A 255 -28.30 -23.49 21.29
C ILE A 255 -29.25 -23.80 22.45
N GLU A 256 -29.55 -25.06 22.72
CA GLU A 256 -30.36 -25.48 23.89
C GLU A 256 -29.71 -25.09 25.23
N ALA A 257 -28.38 -25.09 25.29
CA ALA A 257 -27.61 -24.66 26.46
C ALA A 257 -27.42 -23.13 26.54
N GLY A 258 -27.93 -22.36 25.57
CA GLY A 258 -27.86 -20.89 25.57
C GLY A 258 -26.57 -20.31 25.00
N HIS A 259 -25.75 -21.10 24.31
CA HIS A 259 -24.51 -20.65 23.64
C HIS A 259 -24.81 -19.91 22.32
N VAL A 260 -25.68 -18.91 22.37
CA VAL A 260 -26.16 -18.19 21.18
C VAL A 260 -25.22 -17.07 20.71
N HIS A 261 -24.18 -16.74 21.50
CA HIS A 261 -23.18 -15.73 21.18
C HIS A 261 -21.87 -16.31 20.63
N ASP A 262 -21.76 -17.63 20.58
CA ASP A 262 -20.56 -18.33 20.12
C ASP A 262 -20.44 -18.30 18.59
N TYR A 263 -19.26 -18.65 18.07
CA TYR A 263 -19.02 -18.82 16.65
C TYR A 263 -19.35 -20.25 16.22
N TYR A 264 -19.92 -20.50 15.03
CA TYR A 264 -20.14 -21.90 14.58
C TYR A 264 -18.82 -22.66 14.43
N GLU A 265 -17.71 -21.96 14.21
CA GLU A 265 -16.37 -22.55 14.16
C GLU A 265 -15.98 -23.21 15.50
N SER A 266 -16.61 -22.83 16.62
CA SER A 266 -16.43 -23.54 17.90
C SER A 266 -16.92 -24.98 17.82
N ILE A 267 -17.98 -25.26 17.06
CA ILE A 267 -18.52 -26.61 16.84
C ILE A 267 -17.52 -27.45 16.03
N LEU A 268 -16.93 -26.88 14.99
CA LEU A 268 -15.89 -27.54 14.20
C LEU A 268 -14.62 -27.77 15.05
N GLY A 269 -14.24 -26.78 15.86
CA GLY A 269 -13.14 -26.87 16.82
C GLY A 269 -13.35 -27.99 17.84
N ASP A 270 -14.55 -28.13 18.38
CA ASP A 270 -14.92 -29.20 19.29
C ASP A 270 -14.85 -30.58 18.61
N CYS A 271 -15.29 -30.71 17.36
CA CYS A 271 -15.17 -31.96 16.60
C CYS A 271 -13.70 -32.36 16.38
N VAL A 272 -12.84 -31.40 16.04
CA VAL A 272 -11.39 -31.64 15.88
C VAL A 272 -10.76 -32.04 17.21
N ARG A 273 -11.08 -31.31 18.29
CA ARG A 273 -10.55 -31.58 19.64
C ARG A 273 -10.99 -32.94 20.19
N ASP A 274 -12.22 -33.34 19.92
CA ASP A 274 -12.76 -34.64 20.35
C ASP A 274 -12.40 -35.78 19.38
N GLU A 275 -11.56 -35.52 18.38
CA GLU A 275 -11.13 -36.47 17.34
C GLU A 275 -12.29 -37.09 16.53
N THR A 276 -13.45 -36.42 16.48
CA THR A 276 -14.59 -36.83 15.63
C THR A 276 -14.53 -36.21 14.24
N LEU A 277 -13.61 -35.27 14.00
CA LEU A 277 -13.25 -34.70 12.71
C LEU A 277 -11.73 -34.66 12.57
N THR A 278 -11.14 -35.69 11.96
CA THR A 278 -9.68 -35.84 11.82
C THR A 278 -9.14 -35.47 10.43
N GLU A 279 -10.00 -35.46 9.41
CA GLU A 279 -9.60 -35.28 8.00
C GLU A 279 -10.23 -34.02 7.37
N LEU A 280 -10.34 -32.92 8.15
CA LEU A 280 -10.75 -31.62 7.62
C LEU A 280 -9.58 -30.98 6.87
N ALA A 281 -9.62 -30.91 5.55
CA ALA A 281 -8.52 -30.34 4.75
C ALA A 281 -8.47 -28.81 4.85
N ALA A 282 -7.29 -28.25 5.14
CA ALA A 282 -7.00 -26.81 5.12
C ALA A 282 -6.41 -26.40 3.76
N VAL A 283 -7.29 -26.04 2.83
CA VAL A 283 -6.96 -25.75 1.43
C VAL A 283 -6.45 -24.32 1.29
N ASP A 284 -5.17 -24.17 0.90
CA ASP A 284 -4.55 -22.86 0.72
C ASP A 284 -5.04 -22.20 -0.57
N VAL A 285 -5.79 -21.10 -0.42
CA VAL A 285 -6.37 -20.34 -1.54
C VAL A 285 -5.70 -18.99 -1.75
N SER A 286 -4.48 -18.79 -1.23
CA SER A 286 -3.73 -17.53 -1.38
C SER A 286 -3.44 -17.13 -2.84
N ALA A 287 -3.57 -18.07 -3.79
CA ALA A 287 -3.46 -17.82 -5.23
C ALA A 287 -4.74 -17.27 -5.88
N SER A 288 -5.89 -17.35 -5.19
CA SER A 288 -7.18 -16.84 -5.66
C SER A 288 -7.47 -15.46 -5.06
N ARG A 289 -8.22 -14.60 -5.76
CA ARG A 289 -8.64 -13.32 -5.18
C ARG A 289 -9.77 -13.56 -4.20
N TRP A 290 -9.65 -13.01 -3.00
CA TRP A 290 -10.73 -12.98 -2.01
C TRP A 290 -10.52 -11.83 -1.02
N CYS A 291 -11.57 -11.34 -0.37
CA CYS A 291 -11.46 -10.33 0.67
C CYS A 291 -12.69 -10.43 1.59
N GLU A 292 -12.46 -10.53 2.91
CA GLU A 292 -13.49 -10.33 3.93
C GLU A 292 -13.72 -8.82 4.08
N ILE A 293 -14.98 -8.38 4.07
CA ILE A 293 -15.35 -6.95 4.00
C ILE A 293 -15.88 -6.47 5.34
N ASP A 294 -15.05 -6.16 6.33
CA ASP A 294 -15.50 -5.75 7.65
C ASP A 294 -15.75 -4.25 7.79
N ASP A 295 -14.98 -3.44 7.09
CA ASP A 295 -15.08 -1.98 7.13
C ASP A 295 -14.77 -1.30 5.78
N HIS A 296 -14.87 0.03 5.76
CA HIS A 296 -14.69 0.86 4.57
C HIS A 296 -13.32 0.67 3.88
N ARG A 297 -12.29 0.28 4.61
CA ARG A 297 -10.95 0.04 4.06
C ARG A 297 -10.95 -1.24 3.25
N ASP A 298 -11.65 -2.26 3.72
CA ASP A 298 -11.77 -3.55 3.04
C ASP A 298 -12.54 -3.40 1.73
N VAL A 299 -13.57 -2.54 1.68
CA VAL A 299 -14.27 -2.20 0.42
C VAL A 299 -13.28 -1.63 -0.60
N GLY A 300 -12.49 -0.62 -0.23
CA GLY A 300 -11.51 -0.01 -1.14
C GLY A 300 -10.41 -0.98 -1.61
N VAL A 301 -10.03 -1.93 -0.74
CA VAL A 301 -9.12 -3.03 -1.07
C VAL A 301 -9.75 -3.99 -2.06
N ALA A 302 -10.97 -4.43 -1.81
CA ALA A 302 -11.69 -5.39 -2.64
C ALA A 302 -12.01 -4.80 -4.01
N GLU A 303 -12.46 -3.55 -4.08
CA GLU A 303 -12.60 -2.82 -5.35
C GLU A 303 -11.32 -2.91 -6.16
N PHE A 304 -10.19 -2.51 -5.58
CA PHE A 304 -8.91 -2.54 -6.28
C PHE A 304 -8.52 -3.96 -6.72
N LEU A 305 -8.65 -4.93 -5.83
CA LEU A 305 -8.31 -6.33 -6.06
C LEU A 305 -9.09 -6.94 -7.24
N PHE A 306 -10.38 -6.66 -7.33
CA PHE A 306 -11.26 -7.27 -8.32
C PHE A 306 -11.27 -6.55 -9.66
N LEU A 307 -10.69 -5.34 -9.77
CA LEU A 307 -10.41 -4.69 -11.05
C LEU A 307 -9.52 -5.58 -11.93
N ASP A 308 -9.69 -5.44 -13.25
CA ASP A 308 -8.71 -5.95 -14.19
C ASP A 308 -7.38 -5.19 -14.07
N ARG A 309 -6.34 -5.73 -14.70
CA ARG A 309 -4.97 -5.22 -14.55
C ARG A 309 -4.80 -3.81 -15.11
N ASP A 310 -5.54 -3.45 -16.16
CA ASP A 310 -5.44 -2.14 -16.79
C ASP A 310 -6.14 -1.09 -15.93
N ALA A 311 -7.32 -1.41 -15.40
CA ALA A 311 -8.03 -0.57 -14.45
C ALA A 311 -7.27 -0.40 -13.12
N GLN A 312 -6.59 -1.46 -12.64
CA GLN A 312 -5.66 -1.35 -11.51
C GLN A 312 -4.52 -0.37 -11.81
N PHE A 313 -3.91 -0.48 -13.00
CA PHE A 313 -2.86 0.42 -13.44
C PHE A 313 -3.35 1.87 -13.52
N ASP A 314 -4.50 2.11 -14.14
CA ASP A 314 -5.09 3.45 -14.26
C ASP A 314 -5.38 4.08 -12.89
N ARG A 315 -5.93 3.29 -11.95
CA ARG A 315 -6.17 3.73 -10.56
C ARG A 315 -4.86 4.07 -9.85
N VAL A 316 -3.82 3.24 -10.01
CA VAL A 316 -2.50 3.46 -9.40
C VAL A 316 -1.78 4.66 -10.03
N GLN A 317 -1.90 4.86 -11.34
CA GLN A 317 -1.28 5.97 -12.06
C GLN A 317 -1.85 7.33 -11.63
N GLY A 318 -3.13 7.36 -11.19
CA GLY A 318 -3.74 8.53 -10.57
C GLY A 318 -3.15 8.89 -9.19
N LEU A 319 -2.36 8.01 -8.58
CA LEU A 319 -1.72 8.25 -7.29
C LEU A 319 -0.35 8.91 -7.47
N TYR A 320 0.02 9.78 -6.52
CA TYR A 320 1.34 10.45 -6.48
C TYR A 320 2.40 9.67 -5.67
N GLY A 321 2.15 8.37 -5.42
CA GLY A 321 2.99 7.51 -4.58
C GLY A 321 2.20 6.36 -3.96
N SER A 322 2.75 5.73 -2.93
CA SER A 322 2.15 4.56 -2.25
C SER A 322 2.00 3.31 -3.12
N TYR A 323 2.63 3.27 -4.30
CA TYR A 323 2.58 2.15 -5.25
C TYR A 323 3.01 0.81 -4.62
N TRP A 324 3.95 0.89 -3.68
CA TRP A 324 4.44 -0.25 -2.93
C TRP A 324 3.34 -1.01 -2.16
N ARG A 325 2.16 -0.41 -1.91
CA ARG A 325 1.01 -1.05 -1.27
C ARG A 325 0.19 -1.95 -2.19
N TYR A 326 0.34 -1.75 -3.50
CA TYR A 326 -0.48 -2.37 -4.54
C TYR A 326 0.30 -3.43 -5.33
N GLY A 327 1.47 -3.85 -4.85
CA GLY A 327 2.31 -4.84 -5.53
C GLY A 327 3.00 -4.35 -6.81
N PHE A 328 3.09 -3.05 -7.02
CA PHE A 328 3.83 -2.47 -8.14
C PHE A 328 5.29 -2.18 -7.75
N THR A 329 6.20 -2.53 -8.65
CA THR A 329 7.59 -2.03 -8.58
C THR A 329 7.64 -0.65 -9.23
N ASP A 330 8.05 0.35 -8.45
CA ASP A 330 8.14 1.74 -8.89
C ASP A 330 9.49 2.02 -9.57
N HIS A 331 9.44 2.30 -10.88
CA HIS A 331 10.57 2.80 -11.65
C HIS A 331 10.36 4.26 -12.11
N SER A 332 9.29 4.90 -11.66
CA SER A 332 8.90 6.27 -12.05
C SER A 332 9.60 7.31 -11.20
N TYR A 333 9.78 7.04 -9.90
CA TYR A 333 10.49 7.93 -9.00
C TYR A 333 11.96 7.55 -8.86
N LEU A 334 12.83 8.55 -9.02
CA LEU A 334 14.27 8.41 -8.90
C LEU A 334 14.69 8.48 -7.43
N TYR A 335 15.08 7.35 -6.83
CA TYR A 335 15.65 7.30 -5.48
C TYR A 335 16.50 6.03 -5.30
N ASN A 336 17.35 6.04 -4.27
CA ASN A 336 18.18 4.90 -3.91
C ASN A 336 17.32 3.78 -3.29
N MET A 337 17.37 2.58 -3.87
CA MET A 337 16.64 1.41 -3.37
C MET A 337 17.44 0.57 -2.37
N HIS A 338 18.70 0.93 -2.10
CA HIS A 338 19.64 0.15 -1.27
C HIS A 338 19.93 0.77 0.10
N PHE A 339 19.38 1.96 0.36
CA PHE A 339 19.47 2.66 1.64
C PHE A 339 18.07 3.09 2.07
N PRO A 340 17.72 3.10 3.38
CA PRO A 340 18.55 2.74 4.53
C PRO A 340 18.75 1.23 4.73
N PRO A 341 19.86 0.79 5.37
CA PRO A 341 20.09 -0.59 5.73
C PRO A 341 19.13 -1.04 6.84
N THR A 342 18.89 -2.35 6.96
CA THR A 342 18.00 -2.93 7.97
C THR A 342 18.38 -2.50 9.39
N SER A 343 19.68 -2.47 9.71
CA SER A 343 20.22 -2.01 10.99
C SER A 343 19.81 -0.58 11.35
N MET A 344 19.68 0.32 10.38
CA MET A 344 19.15 1.67 10.63
C MET A 344 17.65 1.64 10.92
N LEU A 345 16.87 0.83 10.18
CA LEU A 345 15.43 0.69 10.41
C LEU A 345 15.12 0.10 11.80
N GLU A 346 15.96 -0.80 12.30
CA GLU A 346 15.86 -1.36 13.66
C GLU A 346 16.03 -0.26 14.73
N VAL A 347 16.85 0.77 14.50
CA VAL A 347 16.95 1.93 15.39
C VAL A 347 15.61 2.66 15.47
N PHE A 348 14.96 2.90 14.33
CA PHE A 348 13.65 3.57 14.31
C PHE A 348 12.59 2.72 15.01
N GLN A 349 12.59 1.40 14.78
CA GLN A 349 11.66 0.49 15.43
C GLN A 349 11.84 0.47 16.96
N GLY A 350 13.09 0.46 17.43
CA GLY A 350 13.43 0.42 18.85
C GLY A 350 12.95 1.64 19.65
N ASP A 351 12.87 2.82 19.02
CA ASP A 351 12.45 4.06 19.66
C ASP A 351 11.14 4.65 19.10
N LEU A 352 10.43 3.88 18.26
CA LEU A 352 9.28 4.35 17.49
C LEU A 352 8.24 5.07 18.35
N ARG A 353 7.94 4.53 19.53
CA ARG A 353 6.98 5.12 20.47
C ARG A 353 7.38 6.55 20.86
N ASN A 354 8.65 6.79 21.20
CA ASN A 354 9.07 8.14 21.60
C ASN A 354 9.13 9.07 20.40
N ILE A 355 9.60 8.58 19.25
CA ILE A 355 9.68 9.33 18.00
C ILE A 355 8.30 9.87 17.59
N VAL A 356 7.24 9.06 17.69
CA VAL A 356 5.89 9.46 17.23
C VAL A 356 5.06 10.20 18.28
N THR A 357 5.41 10.11 19.57
CA THR A 357 4.62 10.74 20.66
C THR A 357 5.19 12.05 21.20
N ASN A 358 6.37 12.47 20.73
CA ASN A 358 7.02 13.72 21.15
C ASN A 358 7.25 14.67 19.96
N TYR A 359 7.23 15.97 20.24
CA TYR A 359 7.51 16.98 19.22
C TYR A 359 8.99 16.96 18.82
N PRO A 360 9.30 17.12 17.52
CA PRO A 360 10.67 17.21 17.04
C PRO A 360 11.31 18.57 17.41
N VAL A 361 12.63 18.62 17.31
CA VAL A 361 13.42 19.83 17.55
C VAL A 361 13.22 20.90 16.48
N GLY A 362 13.45 22.16 16.84
CA GLY A 362 13.33 23.30 15.93
C GLY A 362 14.53 23.50 14.99
N GLN A 363 14.38 24.44 14.06
CA GLN A 363 15.33 24.74 12.97
C GLN A 363 16.80 24.85 13.37
N SER A 364 17.11 25.52 14.49
CA SER A 364 18.50 25.70 14.92
C SER A 364 19.21 24.37 15.18
N GLU A 365 18.50 23.41 15.78
CA GLU A 365 19.06 22.09 16.07
C GLU A 365 19.02 21.19 14.83
N LEU A 366 17.95 21.25 14.02
CA LEU A 366 17.89 20.55 12.73
C LEU A 366 19.06 20.93 11.83
N ALA A 367 19.37 22.22 11.72
CA ALA A 367 20.49 22.71 10.94
C ALA A 367 21.84 22.26 11.50
N ARG A 368 21.97 22.14 12.84
CA ARG A 368 23.17 21.59 13.47
C ARG A 368 23.36 20.11 13.11
N LEU A 369 22.28 19.32 13.10
CA LEU A 369 22.32 17.91 12.72
C LEU A 369 22.64 17.75 11.22
N ALA A 370 21.97 18.50 10.34
CA ALA A 370 22.23 18.48 8.90
C ALA A 370 23.67 18.91 8.58
N ALA A 371 24.19 19.94 9.25
CA ALA A 371 25.58 20.41 9.11
C ALA A 371 26.61 19.30 9.35
N MET A 372 26.36 18.38 10.29
CA MET A 372 27.27 17.25 10.55
C MET A 372 27.37 16.28 9.37
N TRP A 373 26.31 16.19 8.55
CA TRP A 373 26.34 15.40 7.32
C TRP A 373 27.03 16.17 6.20
N VAL A 374 26.55 17.39 5.93
CA VAL A 374 26.92 18.24 4.80
C VAL A 374 28.35 18.77 4.90
N GLY A 375 28.90 18.92 6.11
CA GLY A 375 30.20 19.57 6.32
C GLY A 375 30.13 21.10 6.25
N ALA A 376 28.95 21.69 6.40
CA ALA A 376 28.71 23.13 6.36
C ALA A 376 28.55 23.76 7.76
N LYS A 377 28.57 25.09 7.83
CA LYS A 377 28.27 25.82 9.07
C LYS A 377 26.76 25.75 9.34
N PRO A 378 26.31 25.47 10.59
CA PRO A 378 24.88 25.36 10.89
C PRO A 378 24.09 26.63 10.54
N ASP A 379 24.67 27.83 10.66
CA ASP A 379 24.01 29.09 10.33
C ASP A 379 23.89 29.39 8.83
N HIS A 380 24.42 28.51 7.97
CA HIS A 380 24.28 28.59 6.52
C HIS A 380 23.12 27.73 5.99
N LEU A 381 22.48 26.93 6.85
CA LEU A 381 21.50 25.93 6.45
C LEU A 381 20.06 26.31 6.83
N ALA A 382 19.09 25.97 6.01
CA ALA A 382 17.69 25.84 6.42
C ALA A 382 17.20 24.44 6.06
N VAL A 383 16.60 23.72 7.01
CA VAL A 383 16.17 22.32 6.81
C VAL A 383 14.66 22.30 6.60
N ALA A 384 14.17 21.52 5.64
CA ALA A 384 12.78 21.58 5.21
C ALA A 384 12.14 20.20 5.05
N ASN A 385 10.81 20.18 4.97
CA ASN A 385 9.96 19.03 4.68
C ASN A 385 10.09 18.59 3.20
N GLY A 386 11.31 18.26 2.80
CA GLY A 386 11.75 18.09 1.42
C GLY A 386 12.09 19.41 0.73
N ALA A 387 12.81 19.32 -0.40
CA ALA A 387 13.17 20.48 -1.23
C ALA A 387 11.92 21.22 -1.75
N SER A 388 10.80 20.53 -1.95
CA SER A 388 9.52 21.12 -2.38
C SER A 388 8.98 22.21 -1.44
N GLU A 389 9.19 22.08 -0.13
CA GLU A 389 8.78 23.13 0.83
C GLU A 389 9.63 24.40 0.62
N LEU A 390 10.94 24.24 0.37
CA LEU A 390 11.84 25.36 0.06
C LEU A 390 11.47 26.02 -1.26
N ILE A 391 11.24 25.25 -2.33
CA ILE A 391 10.85 25.78 -3.64
C ILE A 391 9.58 26.64 -3.51
N LYS A 392 8.56 26.14 -2.79
CA LYS A 392 7.32 26.89 -2.55
C LYS A 392 7.53 28.16 -1.72
N ILE A 393 8.34 28.11 -0.67
CA ILE A 393 8.62 29.30 0.16
C ILE A 393 9.39 30.34 -0.64
N LEU A 394 10.43 29.92 -1.36
CA LEU A 394 11.25 30.80 -2.19
C LEU A 394 10.42 31.45 -3.29
N GLY A 395 9.68 30.65 -4.08
CA GLY A 395 8.86 31.16 -5.17
C GLY A 395 7.82 32.19 -4.71
N ASN A 396 7.15 31.94 -3.58
CA ASN A 396 6.07 32.81 -3.11
C ASN A 396 6.53 34.06 -2.37
N GLN A 397 7.73 34.08 -1.79
CA GLN A 397 8.14 35.14 -0.85
C GLN A 397 9.45 35.85 -1.24
N PHE A 398 10.30 35.21 -2.03
CA PHE A 398 11.66 35.68 -2.29
C PHE A 398 11.96 35.90 -3.78
N VAL A 399 11.11 35.42 -4.68
CA VAL A 399 11.31 35.50 -6.13
C VAL A 399 10.18 36.29 -6.77
N GLN A 400 10.51 37.28 -7.59
CA GLN A 400 9.53 38.01 -8.41
C GLN A 400 9.73 37.73 -9.90
N ARG A 401 11.00 37.66 -10.34
CA ARG A 401 11.40 37.36 -11.71
C ARG A 401 12.44 36.26 -11.73
N LEU A 402 12.07 35.13 -12.31
CA LEU A 402 12.87 33.93 -12.42
C LEU A 402 13.33 33.70 -13.85
N THR A 403 14.63 33.45 -14.05
CA THR A 403 15.13 32.81 -15.28
C THR A 403 15.50 31.36 -15.01
N ILE A 404 15.03 30.44 -15.85
CA ILE A 404 15.26 28.99 -15.73
C ILE A 404 15.48 28.35 -17.11
N PRO A 405 16.39 27.37 -17.26
CA PRO A 405 16.53 26.62 -18.51
C PRO A 405 15.28 25.76 -18.80
N THR A 406 14.96 25.53 -20.08
CA THR A 406 13.89 24.62 -20.49
C THR A 406 14.38 23.63 -21.55
N PRO A 407 14.14 22.31 -21.38
CA PRO A 407 13.36 21.67 -20.30
C PRO A 407 14.14 21.56 -18.97
N SER A 408 13.42 21.71 -17.85
CA SER A 408 13.95 21.56 -16.48
C SER A 408 12.84 21.09 -15.53
N PHE A 409 13.12 21.07 -14.22
CA PHE A 409 12.21 20.62 -13.20
C PHE A 409 11.05 21.61 -12.99
N ASN A 410 9.84 21.17 -13.35
CA ASN A 410 8.63 21.98 -13.44
C ASN A 410 8.20 22.67 -12.13
N GLU A 411 8.55 22.14 -10.95
CA GLU A 411 8.13 22.71 -9.66
C GLU A 411 8.60 24.17 -9.47
N TYR A 412 9.71 24.58 -10.09
CA TYR A 412 10.17 25.97 -10.04
C TYR A 412 9.31 26.90 -10.90
N GLU A 413 8.86 26.44 -12.06
CA GLU A 413 7.97 27.21 -12.94
C GLU A 413 6.58 27.36 -12.33
N GLU A 414 6.08 26.31 -11.66
CA GLU A 414 4.73 26.26 -11.09
C GLU A 414 4.51 27.19 -9.89
N VAL A 415 5.58 27.63 -9.22
CA VAL A 415 5.50 28.54 -8.05
C VAL A 415 5.68 30.01 -8.41
N ILE A 416 5.88 30.34 -9.69
CA ILE A 416 6.07 31.70 -10.20
C ILE A 416 4.94 32.06 -11.16
N ALA A 417 4.47 33.31 -11.11
CA ALA A 417 3.47 33.78 -12.05
C ALA A 417 4.05 33.82 -13.49
N PRO A 418 3.26 33.52 -14.55
CA PRO A 418 3.78 33.43 -15.92
C PRO A 418 4.50 34.70 -16.43
N ASP A 419 4.12 35.87 -15.94
CA ASP A 419 4.73 37.18 -16.25
C ASP A 419 6.06 37.43 -15.52
N GLY A 420 6.35 36.66 -14.47
CA GLY A 420 7.64 36.64 -13.78
C GLY A 420 8.65 35.66 -14.39
N LEU A 421 8.26 34.84 -15.38
CA LEU A 421 9.07 33.72 -15.85
C LEU A 421 9.77 34.03 -17.18
N ASN A 422 11.09 33.84 -17.20
CA ASN A 422 11.92 33.88 -18.41
C ASN A 422 12.49 32.47 -18.68
N LEU A 423 11.93 31.80 -19.67
CA LEU A 423 12.35 30.46 -20.07
C LEU A 423 13.52 30.54 -21.06
N PHE A 424 14.69 30.04 -20.64
CA PHE A 424 15.87 29.97 -21.49
C PHE A 424 15.95 28.60 -22.18
N PRO A 425 15.78 28.51 -23.52
CA PRO A 425 15.82 27.22 -24.20
C PRO A 425 17.23 26.62 -24.15
N LEU A 426 17.32 25.36 -23.70
CA LEU A 426 18.53 24.56 -23.85
C LEU A 426 18.69 24.09 -25.30
N GLU A 427 19.91 23.73 -25.68
CA GLU A 427 20.15 23.22 -27.02
C GLU A 427 19.43 21.86 -27.23
N PRO A 428 18.58 21.68 -28.26
CA PRO A 428 17.74 20.48 -28.37
C PRO A 428 18.49 19.16 -28.47
N GLU A 429 19.68 19.15 -29.05
CA GLU A 429 20.47 17.95 -29.28
C GLU A 429 21.32 17.53 -28.08
N THR A 430 21.84 18.49 -27.32
CA THR A 430 22.80 18.24 -26.23
C THR A 430 22.23 18.53 -24.84
N PHE A 431 21.20 19.38 -24.77
CA PHE A 431 20.67 19.97 -23.54
C PHE A 431 21.72 20.67 -22.68
N GLU A 432 22.83 21.10 -23.29
CA GLU A 432 23.89 21.83 -22.60
C GLU A 432 23.46 23.29 -22.32
N LEU A 433 23.87 23.79 -21.16
CA LEU A 433 23.62 25.17 -20.75
C LEU A 433 24.82 26.04 -21.11
N ASP A 434 24.62 27.00 -22.02
CA ASP A 434 25.56 28.12 -22.19
C ASP A 434 25.37 29.10 -21.02
N VAL A 435 26.29 29.05 -20.05
CA VAL A 435 26.20 29.86 -18.83
C VAL A 435 26.32 31.36 -19.08
N ASP A 436 27.04 31.78 -20.12
CA ASP A 436 27.23 33.20 -20.42
C ASP A 436 25.96 33.76 -21.07
N ALA A 437 25.43 33.06 -22.07
CA ALA A 437 24.16 33.43 -22.71
C ALA A 437 22.97 33.38 -21.72
N PHE A 438 22.97 32.40 -20.82
CA PHE A 438 21.98 32.28 -19.76
C PHE A 438 22.03 33.47 -18.78
N ALA A 439 23.23 33.86 -18.33
CA ALA A 439 23.42 35.01 -17.47
C ALA A 439 22.95 36.31 -18.16
N GLU A 440 23.33 36.53 -19.41
CA GLU A 440 22.93 37.70 -20.18
C GLU A 440 21.41 37.78 -20.35
N SER A 441 20.74 36.64 -20.60
CA SER A 441 19.28 36.56 -20.66
C SER A 441 18.64 36.96 -19.33
N ALA A 442 19.13 36.39 -18.22
CA ALA A 442 18.61 36.66 -16.89
C ALA A 442 18.74 38.15 -16.51
N LEU A 443 19.90 38.75 -16.78
CA LEU A 443 20.18 40.16 -16.50
C LEU A 443 19.36 41.09 -17.40
N ARG A 444 19.21 40.77 -18.69
CA ARG A 444 18.39 41.56 -19.63
C ARG A 444 16.91 41.56 -19.24
N TRP A 445 16.41 40.43 -18.75
CA TRP A 445 15.04 40.32 -18.23
C TRP A 445 14.84 41.06 -16.90
N GLY A 446 15.93 41.37 -16.20
CA GLY A 446 15.90 41.93 -14.85
C GLY A 446 15.46 40.90 -13.81
N SER A 447 15.94 39.67 -13.95
CA SER A 447 15.65 38.59 -13.00
C SER A 447 16.29 38.86 -11.66
N ASP A 448 15.54 38.71 -10.57
CA ASP A 448 16.10 38.69 -9.22
C ASP A 448 16.66 37.31 -8.86
N THR A 449 16.23 36.27 -9.57
CA THR A 449 16.65 34.89 -9.32
C THR A 449 16.87 34.13 -10.63
N ALA A 450 17.91 33.31 -10.66
CA ALA A 450 18.13 32.31 -11.70
C ALA A 450 18.22 30.92 -11.05
N VAL A 451 17.65 29.90 -11.70
CA VAL A 451 17.68 28.51 -11.20
C VAL A 451 18.41 27.62 -12.21
N VAL A 452 19.33 26.78 -11.73
CA VAL A 452 19.96 25.71 -12.49
C VAL A 452 19.81 24.40 -11.71
N VAL A 453 19.18 23.39 -12.31
CA VAL A 453 19.09 22.04 -11.76
C VAL A 453 20.25 21.22 -12.34
N THR A 454 21.10 20.64 -11.50
CA THR A 454 22.31 19.93 -11.94
C THR A 454 22.64 18.74 -11.02
N PRO A 455 22.63 17.50 -11.54
CA PRO A 455 22.16 17.07 -12.86
C PRO A 455 20.71 17.47 -13.12
N ASN A 456 20.42 17.91 -14.34
CA ASN A 456 19.10 18.37 -14.72
C ASN A 456 18.08 17.22 -14.73
N ASN A 457 16.84 17.51 -14.33
CA ASN A 457 15.70 16.63 -14.50
C ASN A 457 14.76 17.32 -15.52
N PRO A 458 14.57 16.79 -16.74
CA PRO A 458 14.66 15.37 -17.10
C PRO A 458 15.91 14.91 -17.87
N THR A 459 16.84 15.81 -18.23
CA THR A 459 17.88 15.50 -19.24
C THR A 459 19.09 14.75 -18.68
N ALA A 460 19.25 14.69 -17.36
CA ALA A 460 20.39 14.13 -16.63
C ALA A 460 21.74 14.82 -16.90
N VAL A 461 21.76 15.95 -17.62
CA VAL A 461 22.98 16.71 -17.94
C VAL A 461 23.43 17.53 -16.73
N SER A 462 24.72 17.48 -16.40
CA SER A 462 25.32 18.27 -15.31
C SER A 462 26.05 19.49 -15.85
N VAL A 463 25.95 20.61 -15.11
CA VAL A 463 26.78 21.80 -15.32
C VAL A 463 28.01 21.69 -14.39
N PRO A 464 29.25 21.84 -14.89
CA PRO A 464 30.44 21.77 -14.05
C PRO A 464 30.47 22.86 -12.96
N PRO A 465 31.02 22.57 -11.76
CA PRO A 465 31.02 23.52 -10.64
C PRO A 465 31.77 24.83 -10.95
N GLY A 466 32.85 24.77 -11.75
CA GLY A 466 33.56 25.96 -12.21
C GLY A 466 32.69 26.91 -13.06
N GLU A 467 31.81 26.34 -13.88
CA GLU A 467 30.87 27.09 -14.73
C GLU A 467 29.72 27.68 -13.90
N LEU A 468 29.24 26.96 -12.88
CA LEU A 468 28.25 27.47 -11.93
C LEU A 468 28.80 28.65 -11.11
N LEU A 469 30.06 28.59 -10.68
CA LEU A 469 30.70 29.73 -10.02
C LEU A 469 30.89 30.92 -10.96
N ARG A 470 31.23 30.66 -12.23
CA ARG A 470 31.34 31.68 -13.26
C ARG A 470 29.99 32.37 -13.49
N LEU A 471 28.92 31.59 -13.58
CA LEU A 471 27.54 32.06 -13.67
C LEU A 471 27.15 32.90 -12.44
N ALA A 472 27.38 32.40 -11.23
CA ALA A 472 27.02 33.10 -9.99
C ALA A 472 27.67 34.50 -9.94
N ARG A 473 28.96 34.61 -10.27
CA ARG A 473 29.69 35.90 -10.34
C ARG A 473 29.16 36.84 -11.41
N HIS A 474 28.74 36.31 -12.57
CA HIS A 474 28.12 37.13 -13.61
C HIS A 474 26.80 37.74 -13.10
N LEU A 475 25.98 36.94 -12.42
CA LEU A 475 24.69 37.36 -11.88
C LEU A 475 24.79 38.33 -10.70
N GLU A 476 25.90 38.34 -9.94
CA GLU A 476 26.13 39.30 -8.85
C GLU A 476 26.00 40.75 -9.31
N ALA A 477 26.44 41.07 -10.53
CA ALA A 477 26.37 42.42 -11.10
C ALA A 477 24.94 42.95 -11.24
N GLY A 478 23.95 42.06 -11.35
CA GLY A 478 22.53 42.41 -11.45
C GLY A 478 21.74 42.24 -10.15
N ASN A 479 22.41 41.96 -9.01
CA ASN A 479 21.73 41.55 -7.78
C ASN A 479 20.79 40.35 -7.99
N CYS A 480 21.18 39.44 -8.90
CA CYS A 480 20.43 38.24 -9.23
C CYS A 480 21.00 37.06 -8.44
N ARG A 481 20.17 36.34 -7.69
CA ARG A 481 20.55 35.17 -6.88
C ARG A 481 20.56 33.91 -7.74
N LEU A 482 21.63 33.12 -7.67
CA LEU A 482 21.68 31.81 -8.33
C LEU A 482 21.28 30.72 -7.35
N ILE A 483 20.20 30.01 -7.65
CA ILE A 483 19.81 28.76 -7.00
C ILE A 483 20.33 27.59 -7.84
N VAL A 484 21.15 26.74 -7.24
CA VAL A 484 21.60 25.47 -7.81
C VAL A 484 20.88 24.34 -7.09
N ASP A 485 20.01 23.60 -7.78
CA ASP A 485 19.37 22.40 -7.24
C ASP A 485 20.26 21.19 -7.54
N GLU A 486 20.85 20.62 -6.49
CA GLU A 486 21.78 19.49 -6.53
C GLU A 486 21.14 18.19 -6.01
N SER A 487 19.80 18.08 -6.03
CA SER A 487 19.07 16.93 -5.48
C SER A 487 19.45 15.57 -6.08
N PHE A 488 20.17 15.53 -7.20
CA PHE A 488 20.65 14.32 -7.87
C PHE A 488 22.19 14.23 -8.00
N ILE A 489 22.95 15.13 -7.36
CA ILE A 489 24.39 15.27 -7.62
C ILE A 489 25.19 14.00 -7.32
N GLU A 490 24.80 13.24 -6.30
CA GLU A 490 25.46 11.97 -5.93
C GLU A 490 25.29 10.87 -6.98
N PHE A 491 24.25 10.94 -7.82
CA PHE A 491 24.05 10.00 -8.94
C PHE A 491 24.83 10.42 -10.20
N SER A 492 25.44 11.61 -10.20
CA SER A 492 26.22 12.09 -11.34
C SER A 492 27.55 11.33 -11.47
N LYS A 493 28.15 11.36 -12.66
CA LYS A 493 29.49 10.77 -12.88
C LYS A 493 30.57 11.41 -12.02
N ALA A 494 30.43 12.70 -11.68
CA ALA A 494 31.36 13.41 -10.83
C ALA A 494 31.10 13.13 -9.34
N GLY A 495 29.94 12.56 -8.99
CA GLY A 495 29.48 12.40 -7.61
C GLY A 495 29.54 13.72 -6.84
N VAL A 496 29.93 13.64 -5.57
CA VAL A 496 30.08 14.80 -4.68
C VAL A 496 31.10 15.84 -5.19
N ALA A 497 32.07 15.46 -6.02
CA ALA A 497 33.04 16.40 -6.58
C ALA A 497 32.43 17.35 -7.63
N GLY A 498 31.22 17.06 -8.11
CA GLY A 498 30.46 17.96 -8.98
C GLY A 498 29.69 19.06 -8.22
N SER A 499 29.59 18.96 -6.90
CA SER A 499 28.81 19.88 -6.06
C SER A 499 29.50 21.23 -5.86
N VAL A 500 28.70 22.29 -5.71
CA VAL A 500 29.15 23.62 -5.27
C VAL A 500 28.88 23.92 -3.79
N GLU A 501 28.46 22.94 -2.99
CA GLU A 501 28.17 23.10 -1.55
C GLU A 501 29.36 23.67 -0.77
N GLU A 502 30.58 23.19 -1.03
CA GLU A 502 31.80 23.70 -0.38
C GLU A 502 32.21 25.10 -0.88
N MET A 503 31.59 25.57 -1.96
CA MET A 503 31.94 26.81 -2.64
C MET A 503 30.98 27.96 -2.31
N VAL A 504 29.94 27.74 -1.52
CA VAL A 504 28.95 28.77 -1.14
C VAL A 504 29.57 29.97 -0.41
N ASP A 505 30.68 29.77 0.30
CA ASP A 505 31.44 30.86 0.94
C ASP A 505 32.18 31.77 -0.06
N SER A 506 32.31 31.34 -1.33
CA SER A 506 33.09 32.06 -2.35
C SER A 506 32.29 33.07 -3.18
N VAL A 507 30.95 32.99 -3.15
CA VAL A 507 30.05 33.86 -3.92
C VAL A 507 28.79 34.13 -3.11
N ALA A 508 28.45 35.40 -2.88
CA ALA A 508 27.44 35.77 -1.88
C ALA A 508 26.00 35.50 -2.34
N ASN A 509 25.76 35.53 -3.65
CA ASN A 509 24.45 35.30 -4.26
C ASN A 509 24.18 33.81 -4.59
N LEU A 510 25.04 32.89 -4.16
CA LEU A 510 24.88 31.45 -4.40
C LEU A 510 24.04 30.79 -3.31
N VAL A 511 23.07 29.99 -3.77
CA VAL A 511 22.23 29.14 -2.94
C VAL A 511 22.23 27.74 -3.51
N VAL A 512 22.44 26.74 -2.66
CA VAL A 512 22.28 25.32 -3.03
C VAL A 512 21.01 24.78 -2.39
N ILE A 513 20.20 24.05 -3.16
CA ILE A 513 19.05 23.28 -2.65
C ILE A 513 19.34 21.80 -2.88
N LYS A 514 19.01 20.98 -1.88
CA LYS A 514 19.16 19.52 -1.99
C LYS A 514 18.03 18.76 -1.33
N SER A 515 17.53 17.76 -2.04
CA SER A 515 16.66 16.74 -1.47
C SER A 515 17.49 15.56 -0.94
N MET A 516 17.39 15.28 0.36
CA MET A 516 17.94 14.05 0.94
C MET A 516 17.07 12.83 0.62
N SER A 517 15.83 13.03 0.17
CA SER A 517 14.88 11.95 -0.15
C SER A 517 15.37 11.01 -1.25
N LYS A 518 16.24 11.50 -2.14
CA LYS A 518 16.65 10.82 -3.36
C LYS A 518 17.79 9.85 -3.06
N VAL A 519 18.95 10.39 -2.71
CA VAL A 519 20.17 9.60 -2.51
C VAL A 519 20.10 8.62 -1.35
N PHE A 520 19.30 8.92 -0.31
CA PHE A 520 19.14 8.04 0.85
C PHE A 520 17.92 7.12 0.77
N GLY A 521 17.09 7.17 -0.29
CA GLY A 521 15.91 6.30 -0.39
C GLY A 521 14.80 6.61 0.64
N ILE A 522 14.92 7.69 1.40
CA ILE A 522 14.00 8.06 2.50
C ILE A 522 12.88 8.99 2.03
N ALA A 523 12.29 8.71 0.87
CA ALA A 523 11.25 9.55 0.31
C ALA A 523 10.05 9.76 1.25
N GLY A 524 9.77 8.84 2.18
CA GLY A 524 8.74 9.00 3.22
C GLY A 524 9.11 9.95 4.37
N LEU A 525 10.39 10.18 4.64
CA LEU A 525 10.84 11.06 5.73
C LEU A 525 10.74 12.55 5.38
N ARG A 526 10.74 12.87 4.08
CA ARG A 526 10.60 14.24 3.57
C ARG A 526 11.68 15.18 4.13
N ILE A 527 12.94 14.94 3.80
CA ILE A 527 14.05 15.81 4.22
C ILE A 527 14.67 16.49 3.00
N GLY A 528 14.87 17.80 3.13
CA GLY A 528 15.67 18.61 2.21
C GLY A 528 16.32 19.77 2.95
N TYR A 529 17.26 20.45 2.31
CA TYR A 529 17.88 21.64 2.88
C TYR A 529 18.26 22.65 1.82
N LEU A 530 18.43 23.89 2.29
CA LEU A 530 18.97 25.02 1.55
C LEU A 530 20.27 25.46 2.23
N LEU A 531 21.30 25.75 1.44
CA LEU A 531 22.61 26.18 1.90
C LEU A 531 23.00 27.51 1.23
N SER A 532 23.42 28.50 2.01
CA SER A 532 23.95 29.78 1.50
C SER A 532 24.83 30.47 2.55
N ALA A 533 25.82 31.24 2.09
CA ALA A 533 26.63 32.08 2.98
C ALA A 533 25.92 33.38 3.41
N ASP A 534 24.79 33.74 2.77
CA ASP A 534 23.97 34.89 3.14
C ASP A 534 23.13 34.59 4.40
N ARG A 535 23.68 34.95 5.56
CA ARG A 535 23.10 34.66 6.88
C ARG A 535 21.75 35.34 7.12
N GLU A 536 21.55 36.54 6.59
CA GLU A 536 20.28 37.25 6.75
C GLU A 536 19.20 36.63 5.87
N PHE A 537 19.56 36.19 4.66
CA PHE A 537 18.66 35.38 3.83
C PHE A 537 18.29 34.06 4.53
N ILE A 538 19.27 33.29 5.03
CA ILE A 538 19.00 32.03 5.76
C ILE A 538 18.09 32.26 6.96
N LYS A 539 18.34 33.29 7.76
CA LYS A 539 17.49 33.66 8.90
C LYS A 539 16.06 33.98 8.49
N THR A 540 15.88 34.66 7.37
CA THR A 540 14.56 35.02 6.83
C THR A 540 13.83 33.78 6.31
N VAL A 541 14.51 32.91 5.55
CA VAL A 541 13.96 31.63 5.10
C VAL A 541 13.54 30.76 6.28
N ARG A 542 14.37 30.66 7.33
CA ARG A 542 14.02 29.93 8.57
C ARG A 542 12.79 30.49 9.27
N ALA A 543 12.60 31.81 9.26
CA ALA A 543 11.43 32.45 9.85
C ALA A 543 10.14 32.19 9.05
N SER A 544 10.26 31.88 7.76
CA SER A 544 9.14 31.48 6.90
C SER A 544 8.74 30.01 7.02
N LEU A 545 9.56 29.17 7.66
CA LEU A 545 9.26 27.76 7.90
C LEU A 545 8.36 27.59 9.14
N PRO A 546 7.39 26.66 9.13
CA PRO A 546 6.68 26.28 10.35
C PRO A 546 7.64 25.80 11.45
N ILE A 547 7.29 26.06 12.72
CA ILE A 547 8.14 25.68 13.88
C ILE A 547 8.44 24.18 13.90
N TRP A 548 7.48 23.34 13.51
CA TRP A 548 7.59 21.88 13.45
C TRP A 548 7.41 21.39 12.00
N ASN A 549 8.21 21.92 11.09
CA ASN A 549 8.11 21.57 9.67
C ASN A 549 8.64 20.17 9.34
N VAL A 550 9.61 19.66 10.11
CA VAL A 550 10.18 18.31 9.95
C VAL A 550 9.60 17.35 10.98
N ASN A 551 9.31 16.10 10.60
CA ASN A 551 8.73 15.08 11.49
C ASN A 551 9.80 14.38 12.37
N GLY A 552 9.37 13.68 13.43
CA GLY A 552 10.27 12.99 14.36
C GLY A 552 11.14 11.90 13.73
N LEU A 553 10.61 11.13 12.76
CA LEU A 553 11.41 10.10 12.06
C LEU A 553 12.53 10.73 11.23
N ALA A 554 12.27 11.89 10.62
CA ALA A 554 13.28 12.64 9.91
C ALA A 554 14.36 13.23 10.84
N GLU A 555 13.99 13.72 12.02
CA GLU A 555 14.96 14.11 13.03
C GLU A 555 15.85 12.92 13.43
N GLU A 556 15.24 11.78 13.74
CA GLU A 556 15.99 10.59 14.15
C GLU A 556 16.95 10.12 13.05
N PHE A 557 16.52 10.19 11.78
CA PHE A 557 17.42 9.95 10.65
C PHE A 557 18.64 10.88 10.68
N LEU A 558 18.46 12.19 10.86
CA LEU A 558 19.58 13.14 10.91
C LEU A 558 20.53 12.88 12.09
N ARG A 559 20.02 12.40 13.23
CA ARG A 559 20.84 12.02 14.40
C ARG A 559 21.68 10.77 14.15
N THR A 560 21.15 9.86 13.34
CA THR A 560 21.67 8.49 13.23
C THR A 560 22.47 8.24 11.95
N VAL A 561 22.17 8.94 10.85
CA VAL A 561 22.78 8.75 9.52
C VAL A 561 24.32 8.80 9.53
N GLY A 562 24.91 9.63 10.39
CA GLY A 562 26.37 9.74 10.51
C GLY A 562 27.07 8.43 10.91
N ARG A 563 26.37 7.49 11.58
CA ARG A 563 26.91 6.17 11.95
C ARG A 563 27.02 5.22 10.75
N TYR A 564 26.27 5.50 9.69
CA TYR A 564 26.11 4.65 8.50
C TYR A 564 26.89 5.16 7.28
N ARG A 565 27.85 6.07 7.48
CA ARG A 565 28.66 6.69 6.40
C ARG A 565 29.45 5.71 5.53
N ASN A 566 29.80 4.53 6.05
CA ASN A 566 30.52 3.51 5.28
C ASN A 566 29.58 2.55 4.55
N GLU A 567 28.33 2.43 5.02
CA GLU A 567 27.30 1.58 4.42
C GLU A 567 26.59 2.31 3.27
N PHE A 568 26.50 3.64 3.39
CA PHE A 568 26.19 4.55 2.29
C PHE A 568 27.40 4.71 1.37
#